data_AF-R4W7Q8-F1
#
_entry.id   AF-R4W7Q8-F1
#
_cell.length_a   1.000
_cell.length_b   1.000
_cell.length_c   1.000
_cell.angle_alpha   90.00
_cell.angle_beta   90.00
_cell.angle_gamma   90.00
#
_symmetry.space_group_name_H-M   'P 1'
#
loop_
_entity.id
_entity.type
_entity.pdbx_description
1 polymer ?
#
loop_
_entity_poly.entity_id
_entity_poly.type
_entity_poly.pdbx_seq_one_letter_code
_entity_poly.pdbx_strand_id
1 'polypeptide(L)'
;MSPDPSRAIPRREFVRSAVAIGGASALAACLEAESNSDDPGEPQFPQGPEDLSMLPERQHAWNAYLRRSPSGNTNLPEQQLVLFYRYTGSVPPAEDERTAVEETLRSIERAYQRGTGGDTSATFSRGLLFMLGYSPSYFDRFDESLPEDVGLQRPEDVIDQLDEDATPEEADVAILLNSDFGSIPLAVEEALAGEVDRINGIDVGGDFSSVFEQIGRRPAVVGRGNPAEELDHPEIEEESPLSMGYKSGFDDSNPPEDAVTIEDGPFDQGTTQLVSRMGIDLDGWYDMSEEERVTQMFGTSYDTEDVGDTGENLGGHSRITPDDTENLEEKAAEHGRLGHSQKTARARDDSFQTKILRRSEGNVSDPEFDAGMNFTSVQRDLANFVEVREAMNDLGSDDIDAHHSGIVDFLTVVRRGTYLVPPRSKRALPSPRPDD
;
A
#
# COMPACT_ATOMS: atom_id res chain seq x y z
N MET A 1 -38.81 29.67 -3.66
CA MET A 1 -38.45 28.31 -3.21
C MET A 1 -36.96 28.35 -2.97
N SER A 2 -36.53 28.39 -1.71
CA SER A 2 -35.13 28.21 -1.37
C SER A 2 -34.78 26.74 -1.66
N PRO A 3 -33.63 26.44 -2.29
CA PRO A 3 -33.21 25.06 -2.46
C PRO A 3 -33.03 24.42 -1.07
N ASP A 4 -33.47 23.18 -0.97
CA ASP A 4 -33.40 22.34 0.23
C ASP A 4 -31.93 22.09 0.59
N PRO A 5 -31.45 22.43 1.81
CA PRO A 5 -30.06 22.23 2.21
C PRO A 5 -29.69 20.77 2.52
N SER A 6 -30.58 19.79 2.28
CA SER A 6 -30.43 18.39 2.71
C SER A 6 -29.84 17.42 1.68
N ARG A 7 -29.08 17.89 0.68
CA ARG A 7 -28.57 17.02 -0.41
C ARG A 7 -27.18 17.34 -0.96
N ALA A 8 -26.32 17.98 -0.18
CA ALA A 8 -24.91 18.13 -0.54
C ALA A 8 -24.13 16.90 -0.03
N ILE A 9 -23.50 16.16 -0.94
CA ILE A 9 -22.57 15.07 -0.58
C ILE A 9 -21.41 15.70 0.20
N PRO A 10 -21.02 15.15 1.37
CA PRO A 10 -19.83 15.58 2.10
C PRO A 10 -18.59 15.61 1.18
N ARG A 11 -17.75 16.64 1.31
CA ARG A 11 -16.55 16.83 0.45
C ARG A 11 -15.67 15.58 0.39
N ARG A 12 -15.51 14.88 1.52
CA ARG A 12 -14.70 13.66 1.64
C ARG A 12 -15.26 12.51 0.77
N GLU A 13 -16.55 12.23 0.91
CA GLU A 13 -17.27 11.22 0.12
C GLU A 13 -17.24 11.54 -1.38
N PHE A 14 -17.38 12.82 -1.73
CA PHE A 14 -17.26 13.29 -3.11
C PHE A 14 -15.86 13.05 -3.69
N VAL A 15 -14.80 13.40 -2.95
CA VAL A 15 -13.41 13.22 -3.40
C VAL A 15 -13.11 11.74 -3.63
N ARG A 16 -13.53 10.86 -2.72
CA ARG A 16 -13.37 9.41 -2.89
C ARG A 16 -14.08 8.90 -4.13
N SER A 17 -15.32 9.32 -4.33
CA SER A 17 -16.10 8.99 -5.54
C SER A 17 -15.37 9.45 -6.81
N ALA A 18 -14.80 10.66 -6.80
CA ALA A 18 -14.03 11.17 -7.93
C ALA A 18 -12.77 10.32 -8.18
N VAL A 19 -12.01 9.97 -7.14
CA VAL A 19 -10.84 9.08 -7.25
C VAL A 19 -11.26 7.70 -7.77
N ALA A 20 -12.39 7.16 -7.29
CA ALA A 20 -12.94 5.89 -7.74
C ALA A 20 -13.32 5.88 -9.22
N ILE A 21 -13.88 6.98 -9.74
CA ILE A 21 -14.28 7.13 -11.13
C ILE A 21 -13.06 7.36 -12.05
N GLY A 22 -12.15 8.26 -11.66
CA GLY A 22 -10.99 8.63 -12.50
C GLY A 22 -11.34 9.51 -13.70
N GLY A 23 -10.34 9.84 -14.51
CA GLY A 23 -10.50 10.64 -15.72
C GLY A 23 -10.49 12.16 -15.48
N ALA A 24 -10.22 12.91 -16.54
CA ALA A 24 -10.16 14.37 -16.55
C ALA A 24 -11.39 15.07 -15.94
N SER A 25 -12.59 14.50 -16.10
CA SER A 25 -13.82 15.07 -15.50
C SER A 25 -13.81 14.93 -13.97
N ALA A 26 -13.39 13.78 -13.45
CA ALA A 26 -13.27 13.57 -12.01
C ALA A 26 -12.14 14.42 -11.42
N LEU A 27 -11.01 14.53 -12.13
CA LEU A 27 -9.93 15.44 -11.76
C LEU A 27 -10.41 16.88 -11.63
N ALA A 28 -11.08 17.42 -12.65
CA ALA A 28 -11.57 18.80 -12.64
C ALA A 28 -12.52 19.05 -11.46
N ALA A 29 -13.44 18.12 -11.21
CA ALA A 29 -14.40 18.23 -10.12
C ALA A 29 -13.71 18.09 -8.74
N CYS A 30 -12.72 17.21 -8.62
CA CYS A 30 -11.93 17.04 -7.40
C CYS A 30 -11.08 18.28 -7.09
N LEU A 31 -10.47 18.90 -8.11
CA LEU A 31 -9.74 20.16 -7.97
C LEU A 31 -10.66 21.29 -7.51
N GLU A 32 -11.87 21.39 -8.06
CA GLU A 32 -12.86 22.38 -7.62
C GLU A 32 -13.28 22.16 -6.16
N ALA A 33 -13.60 20.91 -5.80
CA ALA A 33 -13.97 20.55 -4.44
C ALA A 33 -12.84 20.77 -3.44
N GLU A 34 -11.59 20.57 -3.88
CA GLU A 34 -10.40 20.69 -3.03
C GLU A 34 -9.71 22.05 -3.04
N SER A 35 -10.14 22.95 -3.94
CA SER A 35 -9.54 24.27 -4.10
C SER A 35 -9.66 25.09 -2.82
N ASN A 36 -8.53 25.67 -2.42
CA ASN A 36 -8.43 26.60 -1.30
C ASN A 36 -7.84 27.96 -1.72
N SER A 37 -7.64 28.19 -3.03
CA SER A 37 -7.03 29.41 -3.58
C SER A 37 -7.96 30.10 -4.56
N ASP A 38 -8.16 31.41 -4.35
CA ASP A 38 -8.92 32.27 -5.27
C ASP A 38 -8.08 32.74 -6.48
N ASP A 39 -6.76 32.48 -6.48
CA ASP A 39 -5.84 32.82 -7.58
C ASP A 39 -5.47 31.57 -8.40
N PRO A 40 -5.96 31.44 -9.65
CA PRO A 40 -5.66 30.29 -10.51
C PRO A 40 -4.19 30.25 -11.00
N GLY A 41 -3.36 31.26 -10.70
CA GLY A 41 -1.96 31.32 -11.09
C GLY A 41 -0.96 30.72 -10.08
N GLU A 42 -1.37 30.49 -8.83
CA GLU A 42 -0.50 29.93 -7.78
C GLU A 42 -0.66 28.40 -7.67
N PRO A 43 0.42 27.66 -7.33
CA PRO A 43 0.31 26.23 -7.09
C PRO A 43 -0.59 25.95 -5.87
N GLN A 44 -1.60 25.11 -6.07
CA GLN A 44 -2.56 24.73 -5.03
C GLN A 44 -1.90 23.92 -3.89
N PHE A 45 -0.87 23.16 -4.22
CA PHE A 45 -0.14 22.29 -3.30
C PHE A 45 1.34 22.66 -3.22
N PRO A 46 2.03 22.35 -2.11
CA PRO A 46 3.48 22.50 -2.03
C PRO A 46 4.17 21.71 -3.15
N GLN A 47 5.01 22.41 -3.91
CA GLN A 47 5.83 21.80 -4.96
C GLN A 47 7.04 21.08 -4.35
N GLY A 48 7.58 20.14 -5.09
CA GLY A 48 8.83 19.47 -4.73
C GLY A 48 10.05 20.35 -4.95
N PRO A 49 11.24 19.88 -4.55
CA PRO A 49 12.47 20.65 -4.72
C PRO A 49 12.87 20.81 -6.19
N GLU A 50 13.49 21.93 -6.52
CA GLU A 50 14.11 22.12 -7.85
C GLU A 50 15.26 21.12 -8.08
N ASP A 51 16.09 20.93 -7.05
CA ASP A 51 17.16 19.93 -7.04
C ASP A 51 16.65 18.58 -6.51
N LEU A 52 16.31 17.70 -7.44
CA LEU A 52 15.80 16.36 -7.16
C LEU A 52 16.84 15.39 -6.58
N SER A 53 18.12 15.77 -6.52
CA SER A 53 19.15 14.99 -5.81
C SER A 53 19.01 15.06 -4.29
N MET A 54 18.25 16.02 -3.76
CA MET A 54 17.89 16.09 -2.35
C MET A 54 16.88 15.02 -1.91
N LEU A 55 16.20 14.37 -2.86
CA LEU A 55 15.29 13.27 -2.57
C LEU A 55 16.07 11.96 -2.40
N PRO A 56 15.74 11.12 -1.40
CA PRO A 56 16.38 9.82 -1.20
C PRO A 56 16.38 8.96 -2.45
N GLU A 57 17.48 8.24 -2.69
CA GLU A 57 17.61 7.29 -3.79
C GLU A 57 16.54 6.18 -3.76
N ARG A 58 16.14 5.79 -2.55
CA ARG A 58 15.10 4.80 -2.30
C ARG A 58 13.72 5.39 -2.60
N GLN A 59 13.02 4.83 -3.59
CA GLN A 59 11.62 5.21 -3.88
C GLN A 59 10.71 4.93 -2.68
N HIS A 60 10.96 3.83 -1.97
CA HIS A 60 10.18 3.40 -0.82
C HIS A 60 10.55 4.10 0.48
N ALA A 61 11.51 5.03 0.55
CA ALA A 61 11.86 5.73 1.80
C ALA A 61 10.85 6.85 2.15
N TRP A 62 9.73 6.47 2.77
CA TRP A 62 8.60 7.34 3.08
C TRP A 62 8.52 7.77 4.55
N ASN A 63 9.12 7.03 5.50
CA ASN A 63 8.91 7.22 6.94
C ASN A 63 9.26 8.63 7.44
N ALA A 64 10.24 9.29 6.82
CA ALA A 64 10.60 10.68 7.11
C ALA A 64 9.56 11.70 6.61
N TYR A 65 8.69 11.31 5.67
CA TYR A 65 7.71 12.14 4.99
C TYR A 65 6.26 11.76 5.30
N LEU A 66 6.06 10.79 6.20
CA LEU A 66 4.74 10.37 6.68
C LEU A 66 4.34 11.20 7.90
N ARG A 67 3.04 11.36 8.09
CA ARG A 67 2.49 11.93 9.33
C ARG A 67 2.80 11.00 10.49
N ARG A 68 2.87 11.57 11.70
CA ARG A 68 2.99 10.79 12.92
C ARG A 68 1.76 10.91 13.80
N SER A 69 1.32 9.80 14.37
CA SER A 69 0.33 9.79 15.42
C SER A 69 0.89 10.44 16.69
N PRO A 70 0.05 10.80 17.67
CA PRO A 70 0.51 11.20 19.00
C PRO A 70 1.39 10.14 19.69
N SER A 71 1.22 8.86 19.36
CA SER A 71 2.04 7.74 19.85
C SER A 71 3.37 7.58 19.10
N GLY A 72 3.62 8.35 18.03
CA GLY A 72 4.87 8.33 17.27
C GLY A 72 4.85 7.48 15.99
N ASN A 73 3.81 6.67 15.79
CA ASN A 73 3.68 5.76 14.64
C ASN A 73 3.45 6.55 13.36
N THR A 74 3.96 6.05 12.24
CA THR A 74 3.70 6.63 10.93
C THR A 74 2.29 6.31 10.44
N ASN A 75 1.57 7.30 9.93
CA ASN A 75 0.25 7.15 9.31
C ASN A 75 0.34 7.41 7.81
N LEU A 76 -0.19 6.49 7.03
CA LEU A 76 -0.30 6.63 5.58
C LEU A 76 -1.31 7.74 5.19
N PRO A 77 -1.17 8.33 4.00
CA PRO A 77 -2.18 9.23 3.46
C PRO A 77 -3.51 8.52 3.15
N GLU A 78 -4.63 9.25 3.16
CA GLU A 78 -5.97 8.69 3.02
C GLU A 78 -6.24 8.05 1.65
N GLN A 79 -5.84 8.71 0.57
CA GLN A 79 -6.13 8.28 -0.80
C GLN A 79 -5.02 7.36 -1.29
N GLN A 80 -5.37 6.12 -1.62
CA GLN A 80 -4.52 5.19 -2.35
C GLN A 80 -5.02 5.06 -3.79
N LEU A 81 -4.09 5.07 -4.74
CA LEU A 81 -4.34 4.65 -6.11
C LEU A 81 -3.19 3.77 -6.61
N VAL A 82 -3.50 2.54 -7.03
CA VAL A 82 -2.55 1.67 -7.73
C VAL A 82 -2.89 1.68 -9.22
N LEU A 83 -1.93 2.05 -10.06
CA LEU A 83 -2.06 2.06 -11.51
C LEU A 83 -1.26 0.90 -12.09
N PHE A 84 -1.84 0.20 -13.05
CA PHE A 84 -1.24 -0.97 -13.70
C PHE A 84 -1.03 -0.69 -15.18
N TYR A 85 0.18 -0.93 -15.67
CA TYR A 85 0.58 -0.66 -17.03
C TYR A 85 1.18 -1.88 -17.71
N ARG A 86 0.96 -1.97 -19.02
CA ARG A 86 1.68 -2.85 -19.93
C ARG A 86 2.73 -2.03 -20.67
N TYR A 87 3.94 -2.58 -20.79
CA TYR A 87 5.00 -1.96 -21.57
C TYR A 87 4.78 -2.24 -23.06
N THR A 88 4.72 -1.18 -23.87
CA THR A 88 4.45 -1.24 -25.32
C THR A 88 5.60 -0.71 -26.17
N GLY A 89 6.68 -0.25 -25.54
CA GLY A 89 7.87 0.27 -26.20
C GLY A 89 8.78 -0.79 -26.83
N SER A 90 9.96 -0.34 -27.22
CA SER A 90 10.99 -1.14 -27.89
C SER A 90 11.67 -2.16 -26.97
N VAL A 91 12.21 -3.24 -27.55
CA VAL A 91 12.90 -4.29 -26.79
C VAL A 91 14.30 -4.50 -27.38
N PRO A 92 15.39 -4.18 -26.65
CA PRO A 92 15.41 -3.47 -25.35
C PRO A 92 14.91 -2.01 -25.46
N PRO A 93 14.51 -1.38 -24.34
CA PRO A 93 14.03 0.00 -24.33
C PRO A 93 15.04 1.00 -24.89
N ALA A 94 14.57 1.89 -25.76
CA ALA A 94 15.39 2.91 -26.39
C ALA A 94 15.68 4.08 -25.44
N GLU A 95 16.76 4.82 -25.70
CA GLU A 95 17.20 5.94 -24.86
C GLU A 95 16.17 7.08 -24.79
N ASP A 96 15.43 7.32 -25.86
CA ASP A 96 14.34 8.30 -25.90
C ASP A 96 13.14 7.84 -25.07
N GLU A 97 12.79 6.55 -25.07
CA GLU A 97 11.76 6.00 -24.18
C GLU A 97 12.15 6.12 -22.69
N ARG A 98 13.42 5.83 -22.36
CA ARG A 98 13.96 6.01 -21.01
C ARG A 98 13.90 7.48 -20.58
N THR A 99 14.27 8.37 -21.50
CA THR A 99 14.23 9.83 -21.27
C THR A 99 12.79 10.29 -21.06
N ALA A 100 11.85 9.85 -21.89
CA ALA A 100 10.43 10.19 -21.78
C ALA A 100 9.87 9.79 -20.41
N VAL A 101 10.11 8.56 -19.96
CA VAL A 101 9.65 8.08 -18.65
C VAL A 101 10.30 8.88 -17.51
N GLU A 102 11.62 9.06 -17.52
CA GLU A 102 12.30 9.79 -16.44
C GLU A 102 11.90 11.27 -16.38
N GLU A 103 11.71 11.93 -17.52
CA GLU A 103 11.24 13.32 -17.56
C GLU A 103 9.84 13.48 -16.98
N THR A 104 8.92 12.57 -17.28
CA THR A 104 7.57 12.57 -16.70
C THR A 104 7.63 12.37 -15.18
N LEU A 105 8.38 11.38 -14.71
CA LEU A 105 8.52 11.11 -13.27
C LEU A 105 9.17 12.28 -12.53
N ARG A 106 10.16 12.95 -13.14
CA ARG A 106 10.76 14.17 -12.57
C ARG A 106 9.80 15.36 -12.55
N SER A 107 8.93 15.51 -13.55
CA SER A 107 7.88 16.53 -13.52
C SER A 107 6.91 16.28 -12.37
N ILE A 108 6.53 15.03 -12.10
CA ILE A 108 5.69 14.67 -10.95
C ILE A 108 6.39 15.01 -9.62
N GLU A 109 7.68 14.66 -9.48
CA GLU A 109 8.45 14.97 -8.27
C GLU A 109 8.65 16.47 -8.04
N ARG A 110 8.65 17.29 -9.09
CA ARG A 110 8.66 18.76 -8.97
C ARG A 110 7.27 19.32 -8.69
N ALA A 111 6.24 18.74 -9.30
CA ALA A 111 4.87 19.17 -9.14
C ALA A 111 4.41 19.02 -7.69
N TYR A 112 4.80 17.95 -7.01
CA TYR A 112 4.34 17.70 -5.64
C TYR A 112 5.48 17.42 -4.69
N GLN A 113 5.48 18.10 -3.54
CA GLN A 113 6.36 17.78 -2.44
C GLN A 113 6.21 16.32 -2.03
N ARG A 114 7.31 15.67 -1.62
CA ARG A 114 7.26 14.29 -1.09
C ARG A 114 6.56 14.27 0.26
N GLY A 115 5.36 13.69 0.34
CA GLY A 115 4.56 13.59 1.56
C GLY A 115 4.42 14.91 2.33
N THR A 116 4.73 14.91 3.63
CA THR A 116 4.74 16.10 4.50
C THR A 116 5.93 17.03 4.26
N GLY A 117 6.88 16.67 3.38
CA GLY A 117 8.12 17.44 3.18
C GLY A 117 9.10 17.33 4.34
N GLY A 118 8.91 16.36 5.23
CA GLY A 118 9.69 16.22 6.46
C GLY A 118 9.14 17.00 7.65
N ASP A 119 7.99 17.67 7.50
CA ASP A 119 7.31 18.32 8.62
C ASP A 119 6.67 17.26 9.53
N THR A 120 7.30 17.04 10.69
CA THR A 120 6.82 16.09 11.71
C THR A 120 5.60 16.59 12.47
N SER A 121 5.21 17.86 12.30
CA SER A 121 4.02 18.46 12.93
C SER A 121 2.79 18.47 12.02
N ALA A 122 2.94 18.04 10.76
CA ALA A 122 1.87 18.03 9.79
C ALA A 122 0.72 17.07 10.19
N THR A 123 -0.51 17.58 10.16
CA THR A 123 -1.73 16.79 10.39
C THR A 123 -2.32 16.21 9.09
N PHE A 124 -1.89 16.70 7.93
CA PHE A 124 -2.23 16.22 6.59
C PHE A 124 -1.00 16.30 5.66
N SER A 125 -0.83 15.30 4.82
CA SER A 125 0.11 15.26 3.71
C SER A 125 -0.48 16.00 2.52
N ARG A 126 0.02 17.21 2.26
CA ARG A 126 -0.33 18.01 1.06
C ARG A 126 0.47 17.61 -0.19
N GLY A 127 1.33 16.61 -0.05
CA GLY A 127 2.22 16.12 -1.09
C GLY A 127 1.88 14.71 -1.53
N LEU A 128 2.72 14.18 -2.41
CA LEU A 128 2.60 12.84 -2.99
C LEU A 128 3.66 11.91 -2.40
N LEU A 129 3.28 10.69 -2.10
CA LEU A 129 4.19 9.56 -1.94
C LEU A 129 3.93 8.59 -3.08
N PHE A 130 4.96 8.23 -3.83
CA PHE A 130 4.82 7.25 -4.88
C PHE A 130 6.05 6.39 -5.08
N MET A 131 5.83 5.26 -5.72
CA MET A 131 6.86 4.35 -6.19
C MET A 131 6.38 3.60 -7.42
N LEU A 132 7.32 3.27 -8.30
CA LEU A 132 7.11 2.52 -9.53
C LEU A 132 7.93 1.22 -9.45
N GLY A 133 7.27 0.09 -9.70
CA GLY A 133 7.90 -1.22 -9.75
C GLY A 133 7.67 -1.95 -11.08
N TYR A 134 8.60 -2.82 -11.44
CA TYR A 134 8.60 -3.63 -12.65
C TYR A 134 8.42 -5.11 -12.33
N SER A 135 7.52 -5.79 -13.02
CA SER A 135 7.24 -7.21 -12.80
C SER A 135 8.31 -8.11 -13.44
N PRO A 136 8.36 -9.41 -13.09
CA PRO A 136 9.18 -10.38 -13.81
C PRO A 136 8.92 -10.44 -15.32
N SER A 137 7.66 -10.30 -15.76
CA SER A 137 7.32 -10.33 -17.18
C SER A 137 7.96 -9.20 -17.96
N TYR A 138 8.14 -8.02 -17.34
CA TYR A 138 8.91 -6.93 -17.92
C TYR A 138 10.35 -7.35 -18.25
N PHE A 139 11.02 -8.00 -17.30
CA PHE A 139 12.42 -8.42 -17.45
C PHE A 139 12.61 -9.62 -18.38
N ASP A 140 11.59 -10.47 -18.57
CA ASP A 140 11.61 -11.59 -19.52
C ASP A 140 11.82 -11.18 -20.99
N ARG A 141 11.68 -9.88 -21.28
CA ARG A 141 11.87 -9.32 -22.62
C ARG A 141 13.34 -9.13 -22.99
N PHE A 142 14.25 -9.13 -22.00
CA PHE A 142 15.67 -8.92 -22.23
C PHE A 142 16.38 -10.27 -22.47
N ASP A 143 17.48 -10.24 -23.22
CA ASP A 143 18.34 -11.42 -23.42
C ASP A 143 19.03 -11.84 -22.11
N GLU A 144 19.30 -10.87 -21.23
CA GLU A 144 19.91 -11.09 -19.92
C GLU A 144 18.84 -11.30 -18.85
N SER A 145 19.10 -12.21 -17.90
CA SER A 145 18.21 -12.44 -16.77
C SER A 145 18.53 -11.49 -15.61
N LEU A 146 17.51 -11.21 -14.80
CA LEU A 146 17.72 -10.63 -13.48
C LEU A 146 18.67 -11.52 -12.66
N PRO A 147 19.58 -10.93 -11.88
CA PRO A 147 20.33 -11.68 -10.87
C PRO A 147 19.39 -12.33 -9.85
N GLU A 148 19.67 -13.58 -9.47
CA GLU A 148 18.85 -14.35 -8.52
C GLU A 148 18.79 -13.70 -7.14
N ASP A 149 19.84 -12.99 -6.74
CA ASP A 149 19.98 -12.28 -5.45
C ASP A 149 19.09 -11.02 -5.33
N VAL A 150 18.42 -10.60 -6.40
CA VAL A 150 17.36 -9.57 -6.34
C VAL A 150 16.11 -10.08 -5.60
N GLY A 151 15.92 -11.41 -5.51
CA GLY A 151 14.80 -11.99 -4.76
C GLY A 151 13.43 -11.68 -5.34
N LEU A 152 13.33 -11.40 -6.65
CA LEU A 152 12.05 -11.16 -7.33
C LEU A 152 11.46 -12.48 -7.83
N GLN A 153 10.35 -12.91 -7.23
CA GLN A 153 9.60 -14.10 -7.65
C GLN A 153 8.46 -13.75 -8.60
N ARG A 154 8.03 -14.71 -9.43
CA ARG A 154 6.80 -14.55 -10.21
C ARG A 154 5.56 -14.58 -9.33
N PRO A 155 4.49 -13.84 -9.67
CA PRO A 155 3.25 -13.90 -8.90
C PRO A 155 2.67 -15.31 -8.89
N GLU A 156 2.77 -16.07 -9.98
CA GLU A 156 2.32 -17.47 -10.05
C GLU A 156 3.08 -18.36 -9.06
N ASP A 157 4.41 -18.21 -8.98
CA ASP A 157 5.24 -19.00 -8.05
C ASP A 157 4.85 -18.71 -6.59
N VAL A 158 4.51 -17.45 -6.28
CA VAL A 158 4.08 -17.05 -4.92
C VAL A 158 2.68 -17.59 -4.61
N ILE A 159 1.77 -17.58 -5.60
CA ILE A 159 0.42 -18.15 -5.47
C ILE A 159 0.50 -19.66 -5.22
N ASP A 160 1.28 -20.38 -6.05
CA ASP A 160 1.46 -21.83 -5.95
C ASP A 160 2.12 -22.24 -4.62
N GLN A 161 3.14 -21.49 -4.16
CA GLN A 161 3.80 -21.75 -2.87
C GLN A 161 2.84 -21.62 -1.68
N LEU A 162 1.87 -20.72 -1.77
CA LEU A 162 0.94 -20.41 -0.68
C LEU A 162 -0.41 -21.12 -0.81
N ASP A 163 -0.58 -21.97 -1.83
CA ASP A 163 -1.81 -22.71 -2.14
C ASP A 163 -3.05 -21.80 -2.21
N GLU A 164 -2.90 -20.66 -2.89
CA GLU A 164 -3.97 -19.66 -3.01
C GLU A 164 -4.75 -19.80 -4.32
N ASP A 165 -6.07 -19.62 -4.29
CA ASP A 165 -6.91 -19.51 -5.50
C ASP A 165 -6.97 -18.05 -5.99
N ALA A 166 -5.80 -17.51 -6.32
CA ALA A 166 -5.64 -16.12 -6.73
C ALA A 166 -5.27 -16.00 -8.22
N THR A 167 -5.64 -14.88 -8.84
CA THR A 167 -5.19 -14.54 -10.20
C THR A 167 -3.89 -13.73 -10.16
N PRO A 168 -2.83 -14.13 -10.89
CA PRO A 168 -1.61 -13.32 -11.00
C PRO A 168 -1.89 -11.99 -11.74
N GLU A 169 -1.20 -10.92 -11.36
CA GLU A 169 -1.24 -9.68 -12.14
C GLU A 169 -0.45 -9.82 -13.44
N GLU A 170 -1.07 -9.39 -14.54
CA GLU A 170 -0.45 -9.40 -15.87
C GLU A 170 0.32 -8.10 -16.19
N ALA A 171 0.35 -7.14 -15.25
CA ALA A 171 0.95 -5.84 -15.48
C ALA A 171 2.47 -5.92 -15.48
N ASP A 172 3.10 -5.22 -16.44
CA ASP A 172 4.55 -5.08 -16.49
C ASP A 172 5.05 -4.06 -15.47
N VAL A 173 4.21 -3.08 -15.13
CA VAL A 173 4.51 -2.01 -14.20
C VAL A 173 3.32 -1.77 -13.27
N ALA A 174 3.62 -1.56 -11.99
CA ALA A 174 2.69 -1.01 -11.02
C ALA A 174 3.22 0.30 -10.46
N ILE A 175 2.35 1.31 -10.36
CA ILE A 175 2.64 2.59 -9.70
C ILE A 175 1.70 2.74 -8.52
N LEU A 176 2.26 2.85 -7.32
CA LEU A 176 1.53 3.14 -6.09
C LEU A 176 1.57 4.64 -5.83
N LEU A 177 0.41 5.29 -5.72
CA LEU A 177 0.24 6.72 -5.42
C LEU A 177 -0.52 6.88 -4.10
N ASN A 178 0.02 7.68 -3.17
CA ASN A 178 -0.61 7.98 -1.89
C ASN A 178 -0.61 9.49 -1.60
N SER A 179 -1.76 10.03 -1.20
CA SER A 179 -1.95 11.45 -0.85
C SER A 179 -3.16 11.61 0.09
N ASP A 180 -3.24 12.68 0.89
CA ASP A 180 -4.48 13.00 1.62
C ASP A 180 -5.49 13.77 0.75
N PHE A 181 -5.08 14.21 -0.43
CA PHE A 181 -5.90 14.94 -1.40
C PHE A 181 -6.08 14.10 -2.65
N GLY A 182 -7.33 13.86 -3.05
CA GLY A 182 -7.67 12.99 -4.19
C GLY A 182 -7.33 13.59 -5.55
N SER A 183 -7.28 14.93 -5.64
CA SER A 183 -6.89 15.61 -6.88
C SER A 183 -5.44 15.35 -7.26
N ILE A 184 -4.55 15.04 -6.30
CA ILE A 184 -3.14 14.76 -6.55
C ILE A 184 -2.94 13.45 -7.32
N PRO A 185 -3.37 12.26 -6.83
CA PRO A 185 -3.22 11.02 -7.57
C PRO A 185 -4.00 11.04 -8.89
N LEU A 186 -5.15 11.72 -8.97
CA LEU A 186 -5.87 11.93 -10.23
C LEU A 186 -5.06 12.78 -11.22
N ALA A 187 -4.45 13.88 -10.78
CA ALA A 187 -3.63 14.71 -11.66
C ALA A 187 -2.42 13.94 -12.21
N VAL A 188 -1.82 13.09 -11.37
CA VAL A 188 -0.72 12.22 -11.77
C VAL A 188 -1.19 11.15 -12.77
N GLU A 189 -2.34 10.51 -12.53
CA GLU A 189 -2.93 9.55 -13.47
C GLU A 189 -3.16 10.17 -14.85
N GLU A 190 -3.79 11.35 -14.92
CA GLU A 190 -4.03 12.03 -16.20
C GLU A 190 -2.74 12.50 -16.88
N ALA A 191 -1.72 12.91 -16.09
CA ALA A 191 -0.41 13.28 -16.64
C ALA A 191 0.32 12.07 -17.24
N LEU A 192 0.25 10.91 -16.57
CA LEU A 192 0.81 9.65 -17.08
C LEU A 192 0.05 9.15 -18.32
N ALA A 193 -1.25 9.43 -18.41
CA ALA A 193 -2.06 9.15 -19.60
C ALA A 193 -1.79 10.12 -20.77
N GLY A 194 -1.11 11.24 -20.53
CA GLY A 194 -0.87 12.30 -21.52
C GLY A 194 -2.10 13.19 -21.80
N GLU A 195 -3.10 13.13 -20.93
CA GLU A 195 -4.36 13.89 -21.05
C GLU A 195 -4.22 15.33 -20.52
N VAL A 196 -3.21 15.58 -19.67
CA VAL A 196 -2.85 16.91 -19.19
C VAL A 196 -1.36 17.19 -19.37
N ASP A 197 -1.03 18.40 -19.81
CA ASP A 197 0.33 18.87 -20.07
C ASP A 197 0.94 19.67 -18.90
N ARG A 198 0.15 19.95 -17.86
CA ARG A 198 0.57 20.72 -16.69
C ARG A 198 -0.15 20.26 -15.42
N ILE A 199 0.62 20.02 -14.35
CA ILE A 199 0.11 19.63 -13.03
C ILE A 199 0.76 20.47 -11.93
N ASN A 200 -0.06 20.99 -11.01
CA ASN A 200 0.35 21.88 -9.91
C ASN A 200 1.35 22.98 -10.32
N GLY A 201 1.12 23.61 -11.48
CA GLY A 201 1.95 24.68 -12.01
C GLY A 201 3.24 24.25 -12.73
N ILE A 202 3.53 22.94 -12.80
CA ILE A 202 4.70 22.37 -13.48
C ILE A 202 4.28 21.73 -14.81
N ASP A 203 4.97 22.06 -15.90
CA ASP A 203 4.75 21.42 -17.19
C ASP A 203 5.25 19.96 -17.14
N VAL A 204 4.45 19.05 -17.67
CA VAL A 204 4.77 17.62 -17.73
C VAL A 204 5.78 17.41 -18.86
N GLY A 205 6.98 16.94 -18.51
CA GLY A 205 8.01 16.55 -19.45
C GLY A 205 7.85 15.10 -19.90
N GLY A 206 8.47 14.73 -21.02
CA GLY A 206 8.37 13.40 -21.58
C GLY A 206 6.97 13.03 -22.07
N ASP A 207 6.82 11.77 -22.49
CA ASP A 207 5.56 11.18 -22.97
C ASP A 207 5.46 9.75 -22.45
N PHE A 208 4.93 9.60 -21.23
CA PHE A 208 4.78 8.29 -20.58
C PHE A 208 3.81 7.38 -21.33
N SER A 209 2.73 7.92 -21.91
CA SER A 209 1.70 7.15 -22.61
C SER A 209 2.14 6.66 -23.99
N SER A 210 3.21 7.22 -24.57
CA SER A 210 3.87 6.64 -25.75
C SER A 210 4.60 5.32 -25.45
N VAL A 211 4.94 5.05 -24.19
CA VAL A 211 5.76 3.90 -23.76
C VAL A 211 4.93 2.84 -23.02
N PHE A 212 3.85 3.26 -22.38
CA PHE A 212 3.01 2.42 -21.54
C PHE A 212 1.53 2.55 -21.88
N GLU A 213 0.84 1.42 -21.89
CA GLU A 213 -0.62 1.35 -21.95
C GLU A 213 -1.17 1.08 -20.54
N GLN A 214 -2.06 1.94 -20.04
CA GLN A 214 -2.74 1.68 -18.77
C GLN A 214 -3.77 0.57 -18.96
N ILE A 215 -3.64 -0.51 -18.17
CA ILE A 215 -4.51 -1.69 -18.25
C ILE A 215 -5.37 -1.89 -17.01
N GLY A 216 -5.14 -1.11 -15.95
CA GLY A 216 -5.94 -1.20 -14.74
C GLY A 216 -5.69 -0.05 -13.75
N ARG A 217 -6.65 0.14 -12.87
CA ARG A 217 -6.55 1.06 -11.71
C ARG A 217 -7.25 0.45 -10.50
N ARG A 218 -6.69 0.67 -9.31
CA ARG A 218 -7.26 0.24 -8.02
C ARG A 218 -7.23 1.40 -7.02
N PRO A 219 -8.28 2.22 -7.01
CA PRO A 219 -8.50 3.21 -5.96
C PRO A 219 -8.88 2.50 -4.66
N ALA A 220 -8.51 3.10 -3.52
CA ALA A 220 -8.93 2.68 -2.20
C ALA A 220 -8.66 3.78 -1.16
N VAL A 221 -9.22 3.61 0.03
CA VAL A 221 -9.13 4.58 1.12
C VAL A 221 -8.55 3.98 2.40
N VAL A 222 -7.69 4.74 3.07
CA VAL A 222 -6.92 4.30 4.24
C VAL A 222 -7.18 5.22 5.41
N GLY A 223 -7.30 4.65 6.60
CA GLY A 223 -7.23 5.39 7.87
C GLY A 223 -8.56 5.54 8.57
N ARG A 224 -8.50 6.17 9.74
CA ARG A 224 -9.58 6.28 10.71
C ARG A 224 -10.91 6.74 10.09
N GLY A 225 -11.95 5.95 10.32
CA GLY A 225 -13.35 6.17 9.90
C GLY A 225 -13.64 5.97 8.42
N ASN A 226 -12.62 5.81 7.56
CA ASN A 226 -12.86 5.48 6.16
C ASN A 226 -13.60 4.14 5.99
N PRO A 227 -13.28 3.06 6.73
CA PRO A 227 -13.98 1.78 6.56
C PRO A 227 -15.50 1.88 6.81
N ALA A 228 -15.92 2.53 7.90
CA ALA A 228 -17.34 2.70 8.23
C ALA A 228 -18.07 3.53 7.15
N GLU A 229 -17.43 4.57 6.62
CA GLU A 229 -17.99 5.41 5.56
C GLU A 229 -18.02 4.70 4.18
N GLU A 230 -17.05 3.83 3.88
CA GLU A 230 -16.89 3.19 2.56
C GLU A 230 -17.68 1.88 2.41
N LEU A 231 -17.88 1.14 3.50
CA LEU A 231 -18.40 -0.22 3.47
C LEU A 231 -19.87 -0.33 3.90
N ASP A 232 -20.45 0.71 4.52
CA ASP A 232 -21.84 0.74 5.02
C ASP A 232 -22.23 -0.53 5.82
N HIS A 233 -21.30 -1.03 6.63
CA HIS A 233 -21.47 -2.23 7.45
C HIS A 233 -21.68 -1.82 8.92
N PRO A 234 -22.83 -2.14 9.55
CA PRO A 234 -23.26 -1.48 10.79
C PRO A 234 -22.43 -1.82 12.05
N GLU A 235 -21.70 -2.92 12.04
CA GLU A 235 -20.83 -3.39 13.12
C GLU A 235 -19.43 -2.75 13.10
N ILE A 236 -19.06 -2.06 12.01
CA ILE A 236 -17.80 -1.31 11.95
C ILE A 236 -17.95 -0.03 12.77
N GLU A 237 -17.13 0.13 13.81
CA GLU A 237 -17.11 1.35 14.61
C GLU A 237 -16.77 2.59 13.75
N GLU A 238 -17.40 3.72 14.02
CA GLU A 238 -17.29 4.97 13.22
C GLU A 238 -15.85 5.45 13.07
N GLU A 239 -15.00 5.14 14.04
CA GLU A 239 -13.60 5.54 14.10
C GLU A 239 -12.63 4.38 13.81
N SER A 240 -13.13 3.27 13.26
CA SER A 240 -12.32 2.12 12.90
C SER A 240 -11.22 2.52 11.90
N PRO A 241 -9.96 2.16 12.14
CA PRO A 241 -8.87 2.43 11.20
C PRO A 241 -8.85 1.47 10.01
N LEU A 242 -9.42 0.27 10.16
CA LEU A 242 -9.52 -0.80 9.15
C LEU A 242 -10.90 -1.49 9.25
N SER A 243 -11.29 -2.20 8.20
CA SER A 243 -12.60 -2.86 8.09
C SER A 243 -12.89 -3.90 9.19
N MET A 244 -11.85 -4.59 9.69
CA MET A 244 -11.97 -5.54 10.81
C MET A 244 -11.96 -4.86 12.20
N GLY A 245 -12.04 -3.53 12.26
CA GLY A 245 -12.21 -2.74 13.49
C GLY A 245 -10.92 -2.27 14.16
N TYR A 246 -9.83 -3.03 14.04
CA TYR A 246 -8.60 -2.77 14.80
C TYR A 246 -7.48 -2.11 13.99
N LYS A 247 -6.67 -1.30 14.67
CA LYS A 247 -5.42 -0.75 14.13
C LYS A 247 -4.39 -1.86 13.94
N SER A 248 -3.69 -1.85 12.80
CA SER A 248 -2.58 -2.77 12.50
C SER A 248 -1.19 -2.08 12.51
N GLY A 249 -1.14 -0.75 12.38
CA GLY A 249 0.07 0.05 12.18
C GLY A 249 0.82 0.40 13.46
N PHE A 250 1.44 -0.59 14.09
CA PHE A 250 2.35 -0.43 15.23
C PHE A 250 3.80 -0.22 14.75
N ASP A 251 4.65 0.37 15.58
CA ASP A 251 6.05 0.61 15.24
C ASP A 251 6.90 -0.68 15.25
N ASP A 252 6.46 -1.70 15.99
CA ASP A 252 7.02 -3.04 16.07
C ASP A 252 6.34 -4.03 15.11
N SER A 253 5.30 -3.60 14.38
CA SER A 253 4.66 -4.36 13.30
C SER A 253 5.08 -3.91 11.90
N ASN A 254 6.12 -3.07 11.81
CA ASN A 254 6.78 -2.65 10.58
C ASN A 254 8.29 -2.45 10.83
N PRO A 255 9.18 -2.90 9.93
CA PRO A 255 10.60 -2.73 10.13
C PRO A 255 11.08 -1.31 9.76
N PRO A 256 12.30 -0.95 10.17
CA PRO A 256 12.98 0.20 9.58
C PRO A 256 13.18 0.01 8.07
N GLU A 257 13.23 1.11 7.33
CA GLU A 257 13.32 1.08 5.86
C GLU A 257 14.62 0.44 5.34
N ASP A 258 15.69 0.46 6.14
CA ASP A 258 16.96 -0.23 5.82
C ASP A 258 16.78 -1.76 5.72
N ALA A 259 15.95 -2.36 6.59
CA ALA A 259 15.76 -3.81 6.62
C ALA A 259 15.04 -4.36 5.38
N VAL A 260 14.31 -3.50 4.66
CA VAL A 260 13.60 -3.85 3.43
C VAL A 260 14.30 -3.34 2.17
N THR A 261 15.45 -2.67 2.31
CA THR A 261 16.25 -2.19 1.18
C THR A 261 17.22 -3.26 0.70
N ILE A 262 17.33 -3.45 -0.61
CA ILE A 262 18.41 -4.22 -1.25
C ILE A 262 19.73 -3.49 -1.00
N GLU A 263 20.72 -4.18 -0.43
CA GLU A 263 21.96 -3.57 0.09
C GLU A 263 23.13 -3.61 -0.91
N ASP A 264 23.07 -4.49 -1.90
CA ASP A 264 24.16 -4.76 -2.83
C ASP A 264 23.62 -5.13 -4.22
N GLY A 265 24.51 -5.15 -5.21
CA GLY A 265 24.20 -5.57 -6.57
C GLY A 265 23.58 -4.46 -7.44
N PRO A 266 23.08 -4.82 -8.64
CA PRO A 266 22.66 -3.83 -9.64
C PRO A 266 21.47 -2.97 -9.23
N PHE A 267 20.73 -3.39 -8.21
CA PHE A 267 19.56 -2.69 -7.68
C PHE A 267 19.74 -2.32 -6.20
N ASP A 268 20.97 -2.11 -5.72
CA ASP A 268 21.22 -1.46 -4.43
C ASP A 268 20.36 -0.19 -4.28
N GLN A 269 19.84 0.05 -3.07
CA GLN A 269 18.84 1.06 -2.73
C GLN A 269 17.43 0.81 -3.31
N GLY A 270 17.21 -0.29 -4.03
CA GLY A 270 15.89 -0.79 -4.41
C GLY A 270 15.19 -1.57 -3.31
N THR A 271 14.04 -2.15 -3.65
CA THR A 271 13.29 -3.11 -2.84
C THR A 271 12.44 -3.98 -3.77
N THR A 272 11.95 -5.10 -3.28
CA THR A 272 10.81 -5.77 -3.92
C THR A 272 9.50 -5.29 -3.31
N GLN A 273 8.40 -5.42 -4.06
CA GLN A 273 7.05 -5.02 -3.70
C GLN A 273 6.09 -6.16 -3.99
N LEU A 274 5.15 -6.35 -3.07
CA LEU A 274 3.94 -7.13 -3.30
C LEU A 274 2.71 -6.23 -3.32
N VAL A 275 1.82 -6.48 -4.27
CA VAL A 275 0.51 -5.84 -4.41
C VAL A 275 -0.56 -6.93 -4.44
N SER A 276 -1.58 -6.83 -3.60
CA SER A 276 -2.68 -7.80 -3.58
C SER A 276 -4.04 -7.14 -3.52
N ARG A 277 -5.01 -7.75 -4.20
CA ARG A 277 -6.45 -7.52 -3.96
C ARG A 277 -6.95 -8.68 -3.11
N MET A 278 -7.62 -8.35 -2.01
CA MET A 278 -8.24 -9.33 -1.12
C MET A 278 -9.70 -9.00 -0.89
N GLY A 279 -10.51 -10.03 -0.71
CA GLY A 279 -11.84 -9.97 -0.14
C GLY A 279 -11.80 -10.30 1.35
N ILE A 280 -12.72 -9.73 2.11
CA ILE A 280 -12.85 -9.91 3.55
C ILE A 280 -14.30 -10.32 3.86
N ASP A 281 -14.47 -11.45 4.54
CA ASP A 281 -15.72 -11.90 5.15
C ASP A 281 -15.91 -11.17 6.49
N LEU A 282 -16.65 -10.06 6.45
CA LEU A 282 -16.91 -9.24 7.64
C LEU A 282 -18.11 -9.78 8.43
N ASP A 283 -19.10 -10.36 7.75
CA ASP A 283 -20.24 -11.01 8.43
C ASP A 283 -19.71 -12.11 9.37
N GLY A 284 -18.86 -13.00 8.87
CA GLY A 284 -18.23 -14.05 9.67
C GLY A 284 -17.32 -13.48 10.77
N TRP A 285 -16.61 -12.38 10.49
CA TRP A 285 -15.76 -11.73 11.49
C TRP A 285 -16.57 -11.13 12.64
N TYR A 286 -17.65 -10.40 12.35
CA TYR A 286 -18.47 -9.70 13.34
C TYR A 286 -19.53 -10.59 14.01
N ASP A 287 -19.79 -11.80 13.50
CA ASP A 287 -20.54 -12.84 14.20
C ASP A 287 -19.81 -13.33 15.48
N MET A 288 -18.49 -13.16 15.56
CA MET A 288 -17.72 -13.44 16.77
C MET A 288 -17.91 -12.38 17.85
N SER A 289 -17.82 -12.82 19.10
CA SER A 289 -17.76 -11.87 20.22
C SER A 289 -16.49 -11.02 20.17
N GLU A 290 -16.52 -9.87 20.82
CA GLU A 290 -15.37 -8.96 20.86
C GLU A 290 -14.13 -9.60 21.48
N GLU A 291 -14.27 -10.39 22.55
CA GLU A 291 -13.17 -11.15 23.18
C GLU A 291 -12.51 -12.10 22.18
N GLU A 292 -13.32 -12.75 21.33
CA GLU A 292 -12.87 -13.68 20.31
C GLU A 292 -12.13 -12.97 19.18
N ARG A 293 -12.65 -11.81 18.73
CA ARG A 293 -12.01 -10.94 17.74
C ARG A 293 -10.68 -10.37 18.24
N VAL A 294 -10.62 -9.90 19.49
CA VAL A 294 -9.37 -9.45 20.12
C VAL A 294 -8.34 -10.57 20.14
N THR A 295 -8.73 -11.75 20.60
CA THR A 295 -7.84 -12.90 20.65
C THR A 295 -7.33 -13.29 19.26
N GLN A 296 -8.21 -13.34 18.26
CA GLN A 296 -7.83 -13.70 16.90
C GLN A 296 -7.04 -12.63 16.15
N MET A 297 -7.22 -11.35 16.46
CA MET A 297 -6.42 -10.29 15.84
C MET A 297 -5.02 -10.22 16.46
N PHE A 298 -4.93 -10.26 17.80
CA PHE A 298 -3.69 -9.96 18.52
C PHE A 298 -3.00 -11.22 19.06
N GLY A 299 -3.66 -11.98 19.93
CA GLY A 299 -3.08 -13.15 20.58
C GLY A 299 -3.83 -13.56 21.83
N THR A 300 -3.50 -14.73 22.37
CA THR A 300 -4.14 -15.28 23.58
C THR A 300 -3.79 -14.56 24.88
N SER A 301 -2.83 -13.65 24.85
CA SER A 301 -2.39 -12.82 25.99
C SER A 301 -3.10 -11.47 26.09
N TYR A 302 -4.08 -11.20 25.22
CA TYR A 302 -4.80 -9.92 25.13
C TYR A 302 -6.25 -10.06 25.58
N ASP A 303 -6.77 -9.02 26.24
CA ASP A 303 -8.20 -8.85 26.51
C ASP A 303 -8.73 -7.53 25.92
N THR A 304 -10.05 -7.34 25.99
CA THR A 304 -10.73 -6.17 25.42
C THR A 304 -10.35 -4.87 26.14
N GLU A 305 -10.02 -4.91 27.43
CA GLU A 305 -9.57 -3.72 28.16
C GLU A 305 -8.16 -3.29 27.74
N ASP A 306 -7.26 -4.25 27.55
CA ASP A 306 -5.88 -4.04 27.10
C ASP A 306 -5.81 -3.44 25.69
N VAL A 307 -6.74 -3.85 24.81
CA VAL A 307 -6.78 -3.45 23.40
C VAL A 307 -7.61 -2.18 23.20
N GLY A 308 -8.77 -2.07 23.84
CA GLY A 308 -9.78 -1.05 23.56
C GLY A 308 -10.55 -1.33 22.27
N ASP A 309 -11.49 -0.45 21.93
CA ASP A 309 -12.48 -0.69 20.87
C ASP A 309 -11.82 -0.83 19.49
N THR A 310 -10.73 -0.08 19.24
CA THR A 310 -10.03 -0.01 17.94
C THR A 310 -8.53 -0.31 18.05
N GLY A 311 -8.05 -0.79 19.19
CA GLY A 311 -6.62 -1.01 19.47
C GLY A 311 -5.89 0.23 20.01
N GLU A 312 -6.61 1.26 20.43
CA GLU A 312 -6.04 2.51 20.92
C GLU A 312 -5.29 2.36 22.25
N ASN A 313 -5.67 1.41 23.11
CA ASN A 313 -5.04 1.21 24.41
C ASN A 313 -3.66 0.55 24.29
N LEU A 314 -3.34 -0.09 23.16
CA LEU A 314 -2.00 -0.57 22.83
C LEU A 314 -1.02 0.58 22.51
N GLY A 315 -1.55 1.73 22.07
CA GLY A 315 -0.79 2.93 21.79
C GLY A 315 0.11 2.80 20.55
N GLY A 316 1.43 2.80 20.78
CA GLY A 316 2.44 2.78 19.72
C GLY A 316 2.89 1.39 19.28
N HIS A 317 2.81 0.40 20.18
CA HIS A 317 3.42 -0.92 20.05
C HIS A 317 2.34 -2.01 20.12
N SER A 318 2.51 -3.11 19.38
CA SER A 318 1.61 -4.26 19.46
C SER A 318 1.78 -5.03 20.77
N ARG A 319 2.93 -4.87 21.45
CA ARG A 319 3.33 -5.53 22.71
C ARG A 319 3.60 -7.03 22.58
N ILE A 320 3.70 -7.54 21.36
CA ILE A 320 4.09 -8.94 21.14
C ILE A 320 5.55 -9.16 21.50
N THR A 321 5.79 -10.25 22.19
CA THR A 321 7.11 -10.74 22.61
C THR A 321 7.40 -12.12 22.04
N PRO A 322 8.66 -12.60 22.06
CA PRO A 322 8.99 -13.96 21.66
C PRO A 322 8.18 -15.01 22.41
N ASP A 323 7.96 -14.84 23.72
CA ASP A 323 7.19 -15.76 24.57
C ASP A 323 5.73 -15.94 24.08
N ASP A 324 5.14 -14.90 23.48
CA ASP A 324 3.80 -14.98 22.89
C ASP A 324 3.76 -15.95 21.69
N THR A 325 4.89 -16.10 20.98
CA THR A 325 5.00 -16.92 19.77
C THR A 325 5.31 -18.40 20.03
N GLU A 326 5.65 -18.75 21.27
CA GLU A 326 6.00 -20.10 21.68
C GLU A 326 4.77 -20.90 22.17
N ASN A 327 4.89 -22.23 22.20
CA ASN A 327 3.89 -23.16 22.75
C ASN A 327 2.48 -22.99 22.16
N LEU A 328 2.37 -22.76 20.85
CA LEU A 328 1.09 -22.53 20.17
C LEU A 328 0.10 -23.70 20.34
N GLU A 329 0.57 -24.94 20.35
CA GLU A 329 -0.29 -26.12 20.58
C GLU A 329 -0.96 -26.07 21.96
N GLU A 330 -0.21 -25.74 23.01
CA GLU A 330 -0.73 -25.61 24.37
C GLU A 330 -1.72 -24.44 24.47
N LYS A 331 -1.36 -23.29 23.90
CA LYS A 331 -2.24 -22.10 23.86
C LYS A 331 -3.51 -22.38 23.06
N ALA A 332 -3.43 -23.08 21.94
CA ALA A 332 -4.60 -23.49 21.17
C ALA A 332 -5.48 -24.46 21.96
N ALA A 333 -4.91 -25.41 22.71
CA ALA A 333 -5.67 -26.32 23.56
C ALA A 333 -6.34 -25.61 24.75
N GLU A 334 -5.69 -24.59 25.32
CA GLU A 334 -6.22 -23.81 26.44
C GLU A 334 -7.31 -22.82 26.01
N HIS A 335 -7.07 -22.07 24.93
CA HIS A 335 -7.92 -20.97 24.51
C HIS A 335 -8.90 -21.35 23.38
N GLY A 336 -8.65 -22.45 22.67
CA GLY A 336 -9.42 -22.88 21.50
C GLY A 336 -9.25 -22.00 20.26
N ARG A 337 -8.33 -21.01 20.30
CA ARG A 337 -8.05 -20.02 19.26
C ARG A 337 -6.62 -19.48 19.37
N LEU A 338 -6.09 -18.95 18.28
CA LEU A 338 -4.77 -18.28 18.21
C LEU A 338 -4.88 -16.92 17.50
N GLY A 339 -3.94 -16.01 17.77
CA GLY A 339 -3.94 -14.67 17.19
C GLY A 339 -3.15 -14.53 15.89
N HIS A 340 -3.60 -13.64 15.01
CA HIS A 340 -2.94 -13.26 13.77
C HIS A 340 -1.58 -12.60 14.04
N SER A 341 -1.55 -11.60 14.93
CA SER A 341 -0.30 -10.91 15.27
C SER A 341 0.68 -11.87 15.97
N GLN A 342 0.18 -12.72 16.86
CA GLN A 342 0.93 -13.79 17.52
C GLN A 342 1.59 -14.75 16.53
N LYS A 343 0.84 -15.22 15.52
CA LYS A 343 1.32 -16.15 14.51
C LYS A 343 2.34 -15.51 13.57
N THR A 344 2.01 -14.36 13.00
CA THR A 344 2.90 -13.65 12.05
C THR A 344 4.20 -13.20 12.68
N ALA A 345 4.22 -12.94 14.00
CA ALA A 345 5.45 -12.62 14.72
C ALA A 345 6.49 -13.74 14.72
N ARG A 346 6.11 -14.99 14.42
CA ARG A 346 7.05 -16.11 14.25
C ARG A 346 7.97 -15.97 13.04
N ALA A 347 7.56 -15.17 12.06
CA ALA A 347 8.39 -14.86 10.89
C ALA A 347 9.30 -13.65 11.12
N ARG A 348 9.39 -13.11 12.35
CA ARG A 348 10.37 -12.07 12.67
C ARG A 348 11.79 -12.65 12.65
N ASP A 349 12.78 -11.81 12.41
CA ASP A 349 14.19 -12.23 12.38
C ASP A 349 14.76 -12.55 13.77
N ASP A 350 16.05 -12.92 13.84
CA ASP A 350 16.75 -13.26 15.08
C ASP A 350 16.78 -12.12 16.12
N SER A 351 16.59 -10.88 15.69
CA SER A 351 16.46 -9.70 16.56
C SER A 351 15.01 -9.35 16.88
N PHE A 352 14.09 -10.22 16.47
CA PHE A 352 12.65 -10.09 16.59
C PHE A 352 12.08 -8.87 15.85
N GLN A 353 12.71 -8.49 14.73
CA GLN A 353 12.21 -7.47 13.82
C GLN A 353 11.38 -8.09 12.69
N THR A 354 10.33 -7.39 12.27
CA THR A 354 9.51 -7.80 11.12
C THR A 354 10.31 -7.70 9.82
N LYS A 355 9.96 -8.49 8.79
CA LYS A 355 10.72 -8.54 7.53
C LYS A 355 10.02 -7.90 6.33
N ILE A 356 8.77 -7.46 6.51
CA ILE A 356 7.98 -6.77 5.49
C ILE A 356 7.49 -5.43 6.02
N LEU A 357 7.54 -4.39 5.19
CA LEU A 357 7.05 -3.06 5.52
C LEU A 357 5.78 -2.77 4.73
N ARG A 358 4.66 -2.60 5.43
CA ARG A 358 3.37 -2.32 4.79
C ARG A 358 3.33 -0.89 4.30
N ARG A 359 2.93 -0.71 3.04
CA ARG A 359 2.84 0.60 2.36
C ARG A 359 1.42 1.01 2.05
N SER A 360 0.45 0.11 2.19
CA SER A 360 -0.98 0.45 2.25
C SER A 360 -1.85 -0.76 2.60
N GLU A 361 -2.98 -0.48 3.24
CA GLU A 361 -4.08 -1.40 3.57
C GLU A 361 -5.39 -0.69 3.19
N GLY A 362 -5.55 -0.41 1.88
CA GLY A 362 -6.64 0.43 1.41
C GLY A 362 -7.96 -0.33 1.33
N ASN A 363 -8.98 0.17 2.03
CA ASN A 363 -10.35 -0.33 2.01
C ASN A 363 -11.05 0.10 0.73
N VAL A 364 -11.97 -0.74 0.27
CA VAL A 364 -12.67 -0.56 -0.99
C VAL A 364 -13.92 -1.42 -0.94
N SER A 365 -15.07 -0.87 -1.33
CA SER A 365 -16.27 -1.68 -1.46
C SER A 365 -16.05 -2.77 -2.51
N ASP A 366 -16.52 -3.97 -2.22
CA ASP A 366 -16.41 -5.11 -3.13
C ASP A 366 -17.81 -5.69 -3.35
N PRO A 367 -18.23 -5.97 -4.59
CA PRO A 367 -19.53 -6.59 -4.83
C PRO A 367 -19.56 -8.10 -4.55
N GLU A 368 -18.39 -8.76 -4.47
CA GLU A 368 -18.26 -10.20 -4.25
C GLU A 368 -18.00 -10.57 -2.78
N PHE A 369 -17.53 -9.60 -1.98
CA PHE A 369 -17.18 -9.77 -0.55
C PHE A 369 -17.77 -8.63 0.27
N ASP A 370 -17.88 -8.79 1.59
CA ASP A 370 -18.40 -7.71 2.47
C ASP A 370 -17.48 -6.50 2.47
N ALA A 371 -16.17 -6.73 2.32
CA ALA A 371 -15.20 -5.68 2.06
C ALA A 371 -14.07 -6.15 1.16
N GLY A 372 -13.51 -5.22 0.38
CA GLY A 372 -12.26 -5.41 -0.34
C GLY A 372 -11.11 -4.68 0.33
N MET A 373 -9.89 -5.20 0.12
CA MET A 373 -8.65 -4.56 0.53
C MET A 373 -7.60 -4.61 -0.59
N ASN A 374 -7.00 -3.45 -0.87
CA ASN A 374 -5.79 -3.33 -1.67
C ASN A 374 -4.59 -3.24 -0.72
N PHE A 375 -3.89 -4.37 -0.55
CA PHE A 375 -2.72 -4.47 0.32
C PHE A 375 -1.44 -4.28 -0.49
N THR A 376 -0.52 -3.47 0.05
CA THR A 376 0.83 -3.33 -0.51
C THR A 376 1.88 -3.42 0.57
N SER A 377 2.98 -4.10 0.26
CA SER A 377 4.15 -4.19 1.12
C SER A 377 5.44 -4.15 0.32
N VAL A 378 6.52 -3.78 0.99
CA VAL A 378 7.88 -3.82 0.46
C VAL A 378 8.78 -4.65 1.36
N GLN A 379 9.71 -5.36 0.74
CA GLN A 379 10.63 -6.27 1.40
C GLN A 379 11.89 -6.42 0.56
N ARG A 380 13.01 -6.77 1.21
CA ARG A 380 14.28 -6.97 0.50
C ARG A 380 14.22 -8.11 -0.51
N ASP A 381 13.52 -9.18 -0.15
CA ASP A 381 13.33 -10.41 -0.93
C ASP A 381 11.85 -10.83 -0.81
N LEU A 382 11.20 -11.25 -1.90
CA LEU A 382 9.82 -11.77 -1.86
C LEU A 382 9.68 -12.97 -0.93
N ALA A 383 10.73 -13.76 -0.71
CA ALA A 383 10.72 -14.87 0.23
C ALA A 383 10.34 -14.42 1.66
N ASN A 384 10.69 -13.19 2.06
CA ASN A 384 10.28 -12.65 3.35
C ASN A 384 8.76 -12.45 3.46
N PHE A 385 8.10 -12.09 2.35
CA PHE A 385 6.64 -12.02 2.32
C PHE A 385 6.04 -13.42 2.39
N VAL A 386 6.57 -14.37 1.62
CA VAL A 386 6.12 -15.76 1.62
C VAL A 386 6.21 -16.34 3.04
N GLU A 387 7.34 -16.17 3.73
CA GLU A 387 7.52 -16.69 5.09
C GLU A 387 6.53 -16.08 6.11
N VAL A 388 6.24 -14.78 6.01
CA VAL A 388 5.21 -14.13 6.85
C VAL A 388 3.83 -14.71 6.56
N ARG A 389 3.52 -14.96 5.29
CA ARG A 389 2.24 -15.53 4.87
C ARG A 389 2.11 -17.01 5.25
N GLU A 390 3.19 -17.79 5.18
CA GLU A 390 3.25 -19.17 5.69
C GLU A 390 3.03 -19.20 7.20
N ALA A 391 3.68 -18.31 7.96
CA ALA A 391 3.44 -18.19 9.41
C ALA A 391 1.99 -17.79 9.74
N MET A 392 1.35 -17.01 8.86
CA MET A 392 -0.07 -16.68 8.97
C MET A 392 -0.98 -17.86 8.63
N ASN A 393 -0.61 -18.70 7.66
CA ASN A 393 -1.38 -19.87 7.24
C ASN A 393 -1.23 -21.06 8.21
N ASP A 394 -0.09 -21.16 8.90
CA ASP A 394 0.18 -22.21 9.89
C ASP A 394 -0.88 -22.19 11.01
N LEU A 395 -1.65 -23.27 11.15
CA LEU A 395 -2.71 -23.35 12.16
C LEU A 395 -2.18 -23.26 13.59
N GLY A 396 -0.90 -23.57 13.81
CA GLY A 396 -0.24 -23.60 15.12
C GLY A 396 -0.61 -24.82 15.99
N SER A 397 -1.63 -25.58 15.58
CA SER A 397 -2.07 -26.85 16.18
C SER A 397 -2.92 -27.64 15.18
N ASP A 398 -2.83 -28.97 15.17
CA ASP A 398 -3.71 -29.83 14.37
C ASP A 398 -5.11 -29.98 14.97
N ASP A 399 -5.29 -29.59 16.24
CA ASP A 399 -6.52 -29.78 17.02
C ASP A 399 -7.47 -28.55 16.98
N ILE A 400 -7.09 -27.49 16.27
CA ILE A 400 -7.86 -26.24 16.17
C ILE A 400 -8.58 -26.14 14.82
N ASP A 401 -9.78 -25.55 14.83
CA ASP A 401 -10.48 -25.19 13.60
C ASP A 401 -9.70 -24.07 12.86
N ALA A 402 -9.65 -24.13 11.54
CA ALA A 402 -8.99 -23.11 10.72
C ALA A 402 -9.59 -21.71 10.97
N HIS A 403 -10.91 -21.64 11.16
CA HIS A 403 -11.64 -20.41 11.51
C HIS A 403 -11.19 -19.81 12.85
N HIS A 404 -10.49 -20.57 13.68
CA HIS A 404 -10.02 -20.14 15.00
C HIS A 404 -8.53 -19.76 15.04
N SER A 405 -7.81 -19.85 13.92
CA SER A 405 -6.36 -19.64 13.87
C SER A 405 -5.99 -18.31 13.21
N GLY A 406 -6.21 -17.21 13.93
CA GLY A 406 -5.99 -15.85 13.44
C GLY A 406 -7.08 -15.39 12.47
N ILE A 407 -6.73 -14.51 11.54
CA ILE A 407 -7.70 -13.89 10.62
C ILE A 407 -7.71 -14.50 9.20
N VAL A 408 -6.88 -15.51 8.94
CA VAL A 408 -6.62 -15.97 7.57
C VAL A 408 -7.87 -16.46 6.84
N ASP A 409 -8.77 -17.11 7.58
CA ASP A 409 -9.98 -17.71 7.01
C ASP A 409 -11.05 -16.67 6.62
N PHE A 410 -10.94 -15.44 7.13
CA PHE A 410 -11.78 -14.32 6.71
C PHE A 410 -11.23 -13.62 5.46
N LEU A 411 -10.05 -14.01 4.97
CA LEU A 411 -9.37 -13.33 3.87
C LEU A 411 -9.28 -14.22 2.64
N THR A 412 -9.81 -13.74 1.52
CA THR A 412 -9.64 -14.38 0.22
C THR A 412 -8.69 -13.54 -0.63
N VAL A 413 -7.55 -14.09 -1.06
CA VAL A 413 -6.66 -13.41 -2.00
C VAL A 413 -7.23 -13.57 -3.40
N VAL A 414 -7.65 -12.46 -4.01
CA VAL A 414 -8.26 -12.45 -5.35
C VAL A 414 -7.19 -12.24 -6.42
N ARG A 415 -6.22 -11.35 -6.16
CA ARG A 415 -5.12 -11.09 -7.09
C ARG A 415 -3.81 -10.84 -6.40
N ARG A 416 -2.70 -11.19 -7.08
CA ARG A 416 -1.35 -10.98 -6.58
C ARG A 416 -0.38 -10.54 -7.67
N GLY A 417 0.37 -9.49 -7.39
CA GLY A 417 1.44 -8.98 -8.25
C GLY A 417 2.72 -8.79 -7.47
N THR A 418 3.84 -9.09 -8.11
CA THR A 418 5.19 -8.93 -7.57
C THR A 418 5.99 -8.00 -8.47
N TYR A 419 6.73 -7.07 -7.87
CA TYR A 419 7.45 -6.04 -8.61
C TYR A 419 8.80 -5.74 -7.96
N LEU A 420 9.82 -5.50 -8.77
CA LEU A 420 11.06 -4.86 -8.34
C LEU A 420 10.87 -3.35 -8.41
N VAL A 421 11.04 -2.68 -7.28
CA VAL A 421 11.10 -1.22 -7.19
C VAL A 421 12.58 -0.82 -7.24
N PRO A 422 13.10 -0.41 -8.41
CA PRO A 422 14.50 -0.01 -8.54
C PRO A 422 14.80 1.27 -7.75
N PRO A 423 16.09 1.59 -7.51
CA PRO A 423 16.47 2.90 -7.00
C PRO A 423 16.11 4.01 -8.01
N ARG A 424 15.91 5.25 -7.53
CA ARG A 424 15.41 6.36 -8.34
C ARG A 424 16.25 6.64 -9.58
N SER A 425 17.56 6.55 -9.49
CA SER A 425 18.48 6.75 -10.61
C SER A 425 18.34 5.71 -11.73
N LYS A 426 17.72 4.56 -11.44
CA LYS A 426 17.54 3.44 -12.38
C LYS A 426 16.07 3.14 -12.71
N ARG A 427 15.13 3.96 -12.25
CA ARG A 427 13.69 3.66 -12.33
C ARG A 427 13.07 3.78 -13.71
N ALA A 428 13.73 4.41 -14.67
CA ALA A 428 13.21 4.59 -16.02
C ALA A 428 13.63 3.41 -16.91
N LEU A 429 12.73 2.42 -17.00
CA LEU A 429 12.84 1.24 -17.85
C LEU A 429 14.12 0.41 -17.57
N PRO A 430 14.39 -0.02 -16.33
CA PRO A 430 15.65 -0.65 -15.94
C PRO A 430 15.98 -1.87 -16.81
N SER A 431 17.24 -1.97 -17.25
CA SER A 431 17.75 -3.25 -17.76
C SER A 431 17.98 -4.21 -16.57
N PRO A 432 17.94 -5.54 -16.77
CA PRO A 432 18.20 -6.52 -15.71
C PRO A 432 19.57 -6.35 -15.03
N ARG A 433 20.56 -5.87 -15.80
CA ARG A 433 21.94 -5.60 -15.38
C ARG A 433 22.36 -4.21 -15.87
N PRO A 434 21.96 -3.13 -15.18
CA PRO A 434 22.16 -1.76 -15.62
C PRO A 434 23.61 -1.25 -15.52
N ASP A 435 24.49 -1.96 -14.80
CA ASP A 435 25.89 -1.56 -14.58
C ASP A 435 26.91 -2.43 -15.34
N ASP A 436 26.45 -3.46 -16.07
CA ASP A 436 27.31 -4.40 -16.82
C ASP A 436 27.68 -3.90 -18.24
#